data_AF-R7C3F5-F1
#
_entry.id   AF-R7C3F5-F1
#
_cell.length_a   1.000
_cell.length_b   1.000
_cell.length_c   1.000
_cell.angle_alpha   90.00
_cell.angle_beta   90.00
_cell.angle_gamma   90.00
#
_symmetry.space_group_name_H-M   'P 1'
#
loop_
_entity.id
_entity.type
_entity.pdbx_description
1 polymer ?
#
loop_
_entity_poly.entity_id
_entity_poly.type
_entity_poly.pdbx_seq_one_letter_code
_entity_poly.pdbx_strand_id
1 'polypeptide(L)'
;MRQARSAAWAPPPPGATAHFTDLCVKCGLCVKACPFGTLKLAGIGDPAPAGTPYFVPRDVPCEMCEDIPCVRVCPSGALDRRMQDIKKAQMGIAAVDPVSCLSWQGLRCEVCWRVCPVRDKALTLVPHPRQISKHAVFVPTIDPDHCTGCGMCTKSCPTEVSAVNILERKSFLGRIGEHYRLSWKTNQPYHPHIPAKDAAPQTAPVAPAGLDYLNSEEGL
;
A
#
# COMPACT_ATOMS: atom_id res chain seq x y z
N MET A 1 -28.12 -1.28 6.79
CA MET A 1 -27.59 0.09 6.56
C MET A 1 -26.14 -0.02 6.13
N ARG A 2 -25.84 0.02 4.82
CA ARG A 2 -24.46 0.03 4.31
C ARG A 2 -23.90 1.43 4.49
N GLN A 3 -23.10 1.66 5.54
CA GLN A 3 -22.45 2.95 5.76
C GLN A 3 -21.34 3.15 4.72
N ALA A 4 -21.67 3.84 3.63
CA ALA A 4 -20.69 4.49 2.77
C ALA A 4 -20.14 5.70 3.54
N ARG A 5 -19.00 5.53 4.23
CA ARG A 5 -18.25 6.66 4.77
C ARG A 5 -17.13 7.01 3.80
N SER A 6 -17.23 8.23 3.26
CA SER A 6 -16.50 8.85 2.16
C SER A 6 -16.77 8.27 0.77
N ALA A 7 -17.63 8.95 0.01
CA ALA A 7 -17.41 9.05 -1.43
C ALA A 7 -16.06 9.76 -1.60
N ALA A 8 -15.03 9.06 -2.05
CA ALA A 8 -13.78 9.74 -2.38
C ALA A 8 -13.08 9.03 -3.54
N TRP A 9 -12.96 7.71 -3.48
CA TRP A 9 -12.19 6.99 -4.48
C TRP A 9 -12.42 5.49 -4.38
N ALA A 10 -12.31 4.77 -5.50
CA ALA A 10 -12.23 3.32 -5.52
C ALA A 10 -11.09 2.83 -6.41
N PRO A 11 -10.46 1.69 -6.08
CA PRO A 11 -9.38 1.14 -6.88
C PRO A 11 -9.80 0.85 -8.35
N PRO A 12 -9.01 1.32 -9.34
CA PRO A 12 -9.19 0.92 -10.73
C PRO A 12 -8.69 -0.53 -10.94
N PRO A 13 -8.94 -1.14 -12.12
CA PRO A 13 -8.41 -2.45 -12.47
C PRO A 13 -6.88 -2.50 -12.37
N PRO A 14 -6.28 -3.72 -12.27
CA PRO A 14 -4.84 -3.85 -12.41
C PRO A 14 -4.39 -3.31 -13.78
N GLY A 15 -3.16 -2.83 -13.85
CA GLY A 15 -2.62 -2.24 -15.08
C GLY A 15 -3.11 -0.83 -15.40
N ALA A 16 -3.99 -0.22 -14.60
CA ALA A 16 -4.41 1.17 -14.81
C ALA A 16 -3.20 2.12 -14.85
N THR A 17 -3.10 2.88 -15.94
CA THR A 17 -2.01 3.84 -16.15
C THR A 17 -2.29 5.15 -15.39
N ALA A 18 -1.30 6.04 -15.32
CA ALA A 18 -1.48 7.38 -14.75
C ALA A 18 -2.54 8.22 -15.50
N HIS A 19 -2.80 7.89 -16.77
CA HIS A 19 -3.79 8.53 -17.66
C HIS A 19 -5.04 7.67 -17.86
N PHE A 20 -5.30 6.71 -16.95
CA PHE A 20 -6.41 5.77 -17.07
C PHE A 20 -7.75 6.46 -17.32
N THR A 21 -8.06 7.53 -16.58
CA THR A 21 -9.34 8.24 -16.71
C THR A 21 -9.50 8.91 -18.08
N ASP A 22 -8.40 9.36 -18.68
CA ASP A 22 -8.41 10.06 -19.98
C ASP A 22 -8.47 9.07 -21.14
N LEU A 23 -7.80 7.92 -21.01
CA LEU A 23 -7.72 6.89 -22.04
C LEU A 23 -8.89 5.90 -22.01
N CYS A 24 -9.66 5.83 -20.93
CA CYS A 24 -10.74 4.86 -20.80
C CYS A 24 -11.92 5.21 -21.71
N VAL A 25 -12.12 4.41 -22.76
CA VAL A 25 -13.27 4.54 -23.68
C VAL A 25 -14.56 3.91 -23.14
N LYS A 26 -14.59 3.51 -21.86
CA LYS A 26 -15.79 3.02 -21.16
C LYS A 26 -16.48 1.81 -21.81
N CYS A 27 -15.73 0.98 -22.55
CA CYS A 27 -16.27 -0.14 -23.32
C CYS A 27 -16.71 -1.36 -22.48
N GLY A 28 -16.30 -1.45 -21.21
CA GLY A 28 -16.66 -2.57 -20.32
C GLY A 28 -15.99 -3.92 -20.63
N LEU A 29 -15.10 -4.00 -21.62
CA LEU A 29 -14.44 -5.28 -21.98
C LEU A 29 -13.65 -5.89 -20.82
N CYS A 30 -12.96 -5.07 -20.01
CA CYS A 30 -12.24 -5.54 -18.83
C CYS A 30 -13.18 -6.12 -17.76
N VAL A 31 -14.38 -5.57 -17.60
CA VAL A 31 -15.42 -6.07 -16.68
C VAL A 31 -15.88 -7.45 -17.14
N LYS A 32 -16.19 -7.60 -18.43
CA LYS A 32 -16.61 -8.89 -19.02
C LYS A 32 -15.50 -9.95 -18.96
N ALA A 33 -14.24 -9.54 -19.12
CA ALA A 33 -13.09 -10.44 -19.09
C ALA A 33 -12.65 -10.84 -17.67
N CYS A 34 -13.18 -10.22 -16.61
CA CYS A 34 -12.84 -10.56 -15.24
C CYS A 34 -13.59 -11.85 -14.81
N PRO A 35 -12.88 -12.98 -14.56
CA PRO A 35 -13.55 -14.25 -14.26
C PRO A 35 -14.21 -14.28 -12.87
N PHE A 36 -13.79 -13.40 -11.96
CA PHE A 36 -14.26 -13.37 -10.57
C PHE A 36 -15.36 -12.32 -10.32
N GLY A 37 -15.78 -11.57 -11.33
CA GLY A 37 -16.76 -10.50 -11.16
C GLY A 37 -16.28 -9.37 -10.23
N THR A 38 -14.98 -9.22 -10.04
CA THR A 38 -14.36 -8.15 -9.23
C THR A 38 -14.71 -6.77 -9.76
N LEU A 39 -14.61 -6.59 -11.08
CA LEU A 39 -14.77 -5.29 -11.72
C LEU A 39 -16.24 -4.99 -12.03
N LYS A 40 -16.63 -3.73 -11.89
CA LYS A 40 -17.92 -3.19 -12.33
C LYS A 40 -17.74 -1.79 -12.93
N LEU A 41 -18.65 -1.39 -13.81
CA LEU A 41 -18.68 -0.03 -14.34
C LEU A 41 -19.34 0.92 -13.34
N ALA A 42 -18.74 2.08 -13.13
CA ALA A 42 -19.27 3.13 -12.28
C ALA A 42 -20.55 3.74 -12.85
N GLY A 43 -21.60 3.78 -12.04
CA GLY A 43 -22.79 4.60 -12.28
C GLY A 43 -22.57 6.06 -11.92
N ILE A 44 -23.64 6.85 -12.03
CA ILE A 44 -23.65 8.21 -11.48
C ILE A 44 -23.72 8.12 -9.95
N GLY A 45 -22.82 8.81 -9.25
CA GLY A 45 -22.76 8.80 -7.78
C GLY A 45 -21.89 7.68 -7.19
N ASP A 46 -21.34 6.79 -8.02
CA ASP A 46 -20.35 5.80 -7.60
C ASP A 46 -18.99 6.47 -7.26
N PRO A 47 -18.13 5.80 -6.47
CA PRO A 47 -16.85 6.36 -6.01
C PRO A 47 -15.76 6.46 -7.10
N ALA A 48 -16.07 6.07 -8.34
CA ALA A 48 -15.18 6.16 -9.49
C ALA A 48 -15.86 6.97 -10.61
N PRO A 49 -15.09 7.60 -11.53
CA PRO A 49 -15.67 8.38 -12.62
C PRO A 49 -16.68 7.57 -13.45
N ALA A 50 -17.84 8.16 -13.74
CA ALA A 50 -18.95 7.46 -14.39
C ALA A 50 -18.52 6.76 -15.70
N GLY A 51 -18.86 5.47 -15.79
CA GLY A 51 -18.54 4.55 -16.88
C GLY A 51 -17.11 4.00 -16.87
N THR A 52 -16.27 4.36 -15.90
CA THR A 52 -14.96 3.71 -15.72
C THR A 52 -15.10 2.44 -14.87
N PRO A 53 -14.29 1.40 -15.15
CA PRO A 53 -14.27 0.20 -14.32
C PRO A 53 -13.59 0.46 -12.97
N TYR A 54 -14.10 -0.14 -11.90
CA TYR A 54 -13.52 -0.12 -10.56
C TYR A 54 -13.94 -1.39 -9.80
N PHE A 55 -13.39 -1.60 -8.59
CA PHE A 55 -13.86 -2.63 -7.68
C PHE A 55 -13.95 -2.14 -6.24
N VAL A 56 -14.67 -2.89 -5.40
CA VAL A 56 -14.81 -2.61 -3.96
C VAL A 56 -14.09 -3.71 -3.19
N PRO A 57 -12.89 -3.44 -2.62
CA PRO A 57 -12.06 -4.42 -1.92
C PRO A 57 -12.79 -5.30 -0.90
N ARG A 58 -13.71 -4.72 -0.11
CA ARG A 58 -14.47 -5.42 0.93
C ARG A 58 -15.54 -6.36 0.37
N ASP A 59 -16.05 -6.08 -0.83
CA ASP A 59 -17.10 -6.89 -1.46
C ASP A 59 -16.48 -8.05 -2.23
N VAL A 60 -15.73 -7.75 -3.30
CA VAL A 60 -15.02 -8.72 -4.13
C VAL A 60 -13.64 -8.12 -4.50
N PRO A 61 -12.54 -8.60 -3.90
CA PRO A 61 -11.20 -8.09 -4.19
C PRO A 61 -10.68 -8.58 -5.55
N CYS A 62 -9.53 -8.07 -5.98
CA CYS A 62 -8.82 -8.60 -7.14
C CYS A 62 -8.10 -9.90 -6.78
N GLU A 63 -8.45 -10.99 -7.45
CA GLU A 63 -7.88 -12.33 -7.24
C GLU A 63 -6.48 -12.54 -7.85
N MET A 64 -5.85 -11.49 -8.39
CA MET A 64 -4.47 -11.55 -8.92
C MET A 64 -4.23 -12.65 -9.96
N CYS A 65 -5.13 -12.75 -10.96
CA CYS A 65 -5.02 -13.72 -12.07
C CYS A 65 -3.64 -13.65 -12.75
N GLU A 66 -3.01 -14.79 -13.01
CA GLU A 66 -1.68 -14.86 -13.62
C GLU A 66 -1.66 -14.35 -15.08
N ASP A 67 -2.74 -14.59 -15.83
CA ASP A 67 -2.91 -14.21 -17.23
C ASP A 67 -3.49 -12.79 -17.43
N ILE A 68 -3.92 -12.15 -16.34
CA ILE A 68 -4.43 -10.76 -16.28
C ILE A 68 -5.41 -10.42 -17.42
N PRO A 69 -6.52 -11.18 -17.61
CA PRO A 69 -7.35 -11.09 -18.81
C PRO A 69 -7.96 -9.70 -18.99
N CYS A 70 -8.33 -9.06 -17.87
CA CYS A 70 -8.88 -7.69 -17.85
C CYS A 70 -7.95 -6.64 -18.49
N VAL A 71 -6.62 -6.79 -18.34
CA VAL A 71 -5.63 -5.88 -18.94
C VAL A 71 -5.43 -6.19 -20.42
N ARG A 72 -5.35 -7.48 -20.79
CA ARG A 72 -5.06 -7.93 -22.15
C ARG A 72 -6.11 -7.48 -23.17
N VAL A 73 -7.37 -7.42 -22.75
CA VAL A 73 -8.52 -7.03 -23.59
C VAL A 73 -8.69 -5.52 -23.74
N CYS A 74 -7.94 -4.68 -23.01
CA CYS A 74 -8.12 -3.22 -23.07
C CYS A 74 -7.69 -2.68 -24.45
N PRO A 75 -8.61 -2.11 -25.26
CA PRO A 75 -8.27 -1.66 -26.61
C PRO A 75 -7.62 -0.26 -26.62
N SER A 76 -7.95 0.58 -25.64
CA SER A 76 -7.57 2.00 -25.64
C SER A 76 -6.21 2.31 -24.98
N GLY A 77 -5.58 1.31 -24.36
CA GLY A 77 -4.34 1.50 -23.60
C GLY A 77 -4.54 2.16 -22.23
N ALA A 78 -5.79 2.33 -21.77
CA ALA A 78 -6.07 2.79 -20.40
C ALA A 78 -5.47 1.85 -19.33
N LEU A 79 -5.43 0.54 -19.64
CA LEU A 79 -4.68 -0.48 -18.92
C LEU A 79 -3.43 -0.84 -19.73
N ASP A 80 -2.25 -0.90 -19.09
CA ASP A 80 -0.99 -1.24 -19.76
C ASP A 80 -0.95 -2.72 -20.16
N ARG A 81 -1.25 -2.99 -21.43
CA ARG A 81 -1.26 -4.34 -22.03
C ARG A 81 0.08 -5.06 -21.97
N ARG A 82 1.18 -4.33 -21.73
CA ARG A 82 2.54 -4.88 -21.59
C ARG A 82 2.82 -5.39 -20.18
N MET A 83 1.92 -5.16 -19.22
CA MET A 83 2.03 -5.77 -17.89
C MET A 83 2.00 -7.29 -18.00
N GLN A 84 3.10 -7.92 -17.56
CA GLN A 84 3.26 -9.38 -17.55
C GLN A 84 3.15 -9.96 -16.14
N ASP A 85 3.41 -9.14 -15.12
CA ASP A 85 3.42 -9.56 -13.72
C ASP A 85 2.38 -8.77 -12.93
N ILE A 86 1.34 -9.47 -12.49
CA ILE A 86 0.23 -8.90 -11.72
C ILE A 86 0.68 -8.34 -10.38
N LYS A 87 1.79 -8.83 -9.82
CA LYS A 87 2.37 -8.36 -8.56
C LYS A 87 2.97 -6.95 -8.66
N LYS A 88 3.11 -6.41 -9.88
CA LYS A 88 3.55 -5.03 -10.14
C LYS A 88 2.39 -4.05 -10.35
N ALA A 89 1.14 -4.52 -10.32
CA ALA A 89 -0.01 -3.63 -10.42
C ALA A 89 -0.05 -2.64 -9.26
N GLN A 90 -0.48 -1.40 -9.52
CA GLN A 90 -0.60 -0.34 -8.53
C GLN A 90 -2.05 0.16 -8.48
N MET A 91 -2.98 -0.70 -8.07
CA MET A 91 -4.41 -0.37 -7.97
C MET A 91 -4.70 0.54 -6.77
N GLY A 92 -3.87 0.47 -5.73
CA GLY A 92 -4.02 1.23 -4.50
C GLY A 92 -2.91 0.93 -3.51
N ILE A 93 -3.13 1.31 -2.25
CA ILE A 93 -2.25 0.98 -1.12
C ILE A 93 -3.10 0.56 0.08
N ALA A 94 -2.70 -0.53 0.74
CA ALA A 94 -3.34 -0.93 1.99
C ALA A 94 -2.89 -0.02 3.13
N ALA A 95 -3.84 0.41 3.96
CA ALA A 95 -3.59 1.17 5.17
C ALA A 95 -4.29 0.50 6.35
N VAL A 96 -3.57 0.32 7.46
CA VAL A 96 -4.07 -0.31 8.68
C VAL A 96 -4.49 0.79 9.66
N ASP A 97 -5.70 0.67 10.19
CA ASP A 97 -6.17 1.43 11.35
C ASP A 97 -5.69 0.73 12.64
N PRO A 98 -4.73 1.31 13.38
CA PRO A 98 -4.22 0.71 14.61
C PRO A 98 -5.26 0.65 15.74
N VAL A 99 -6.29 1.52 15.73
CA VAL A 99 -7.30 1.55 16.79
C VAL A 99 -8.25 0.35 16.66
N SER A 100 -8.62 -0.03 15.45
CA SER A 100 -9.54 -1.14 15.21
C SER A 100 -8.84 -2.48 14.95
N CYS A 101 -7.55 -2.47 14.59
CA CYS A 101 -6.83 -3.70 14.24
C CYS A 101 -6.59 -4.58 15.46
N LEU A 102 -7.13 -5.81 15.44
CA LEU A 102 -6.97 -6.77 16.53
C LEU A 102 -5.51 -7.01 16.94
N SER A 103 -4.57 -7.00 15.98
CA SER A 103 -3.14 -7.16 16.29
C SER A 103 -2.55 -5.98 17.05
N TRP A 104 -2.98 -4.76 16.71
CA TRP A 104 -2.64 -3.57 17.46
C TRP A 104 -3.31 -3.52 18.85
N GLN A 105 -4.49 -4.15 18.99
CA GLN A 105 -5.17 -4.34 20.27
C GLN A 105 -4.56 -5.47 21.13
N GLY A 106 -3.49 -6.11 20.66
CA GLY A 106 -2.76 -7.13 21.40
C GLY A 106 -3.30 -8.56 21.28
N LEU A 107 -4.26 -8.79 20.39
CA LEU A 107 -4.72 -10.12 20.01
C LEU A 107 -3.85 -10.66 18.89
N ARG A 108 -3.58 -11.97 18.86
CA ARG A 108 -2.80 -12.56 17.77
C ARG A 108 -3.65 -12.71 16.50
N CYS A 109 -3.61 -11.72 15.62
CA CYS A 109 -4.32 -11.72 14.34
C CYS A 109 -3.37 -11.54 13.16
N GLU A 110 -3.26 -12.56 12.30
CA GLU A 110 -2.36 -12.60 11.14
C GLU A 110 -3.11 -12.85 9.82
N VAL A 111 -4.44 -12.65 9.83
CA VAL A 111 -5.31 -12.97 8.67
C VAL A 111 -4.90 -12.20 7.43
N CYS A 112 -4.68 -10.88 7.55
CA CYS A 112 -4.28 -10.04 6.42
C CYS A 112 -2.93 -10.46 5.81
N TRP A 113 -1.99 -10.92 6.63
CA TRP A 113 -0.69 -11.44 6.18
C TRP A 113 -0.84 -12.77 5.46
N ARG A 114 -1.63 -13.70 6.01
CA ARG A 114 -1.85 -15.03 5.43
C ARG A 114 -2.50 -14.98 4.04
N VAL A 115 -3.45 -14.07 3.85
CA VAL A 115 -4.16 -13.91 2.56
C VAL A 115 -3.42 -13.01 1.56
N CYS A 116 -2.32 -12.37 1.96
CA CYS A 116 -1.59 -11.48 1.05
C CYS A 116 -0.84 -12.32 -0.01
N PRO A 117 -1.10 -12.11 -1.31
CA PRO A 117 -0.43 -12.84 -2.39
C PRO A 117 1.03 -12.41 -2.58
N VAL A 118 1.41 -11.30 -1.94
CA VAL A 118 2.76 -10.72 -1.93
C VAL A 118 3.26 -10.58 -0.49
N ARG A 119 2.86 -11.51 0.40
CA ARG A 119 3.32 -11.56 1.80
C ARG A 119 4.85 -11.55 1.90
N ASP A 120 5.36 -11.05 3.02
CA ASP A 120 6.79 -10.88 3.31
C ASP A 120 7.51 -9.85 2.44
N LYS A 121 6.83 -9.27 1.45
CA LYS A 121 7.28 -8.09 0.71
C LYS A 121 6.32 -6.92 0.91
N ALA A 122 5.06 -7.08 0.49
CA ALA A 122 4.04 -6.03 0.58
C ALA A 122 3.44 -5.86 1.98
N LEU A 123 3.37 -6.94 2.74
CA LEU A 123 2.82 -6.96 4.08
C LEU A 123 3.68 -7.89 4.93
N THR A 124 4.27 -7.34 5.98
CA THR A 124 5.12 -8.04 6.95
C THR A 124 4.48 -7.94 8.34
N LEU A 125 4.85 -8.86 9.23
CA LEU A 125 4.49 -8.79 10.64
C LEU A 125 5.72 -8.36 11.44
N VAL A 126 5.67 -7.17 12.03
CA VAL A 126 6.79 -6.58 12.74
C VAL A 126 6.54 -6.66 14.25
N PRO A 127 7.52 -7.07 15.07
CA PRO A 127 7.41 -7.00 16.52
C PRO A 127 7.21 -5.55 16.97
N HIS A 128 6.15 -5.30 17.71
CA HIS A 128 5.88 -4.04 18.39
C HIS A 128 5.94 -4.28 19.90
N PRO A 129 6.94 -3.71 20.60
CA PRO A 129 7.03 -3.82 22.05
C PRO A 129 5.81 -3.20 22.72
N ARG A 130 5.37 -3.79 23.83
CA ARG A 130 4.39 -3.19 24.73
C ARG A 130 5.11 -2.72 25.98
N GLN A 131 4.84 -1.48 26.40
CA GLN A 131 5.37 -0.95 27.66
C GLN A 131 4.83 -1.69 28.89
N ILE A 132 3.71 -2.42 28.75
CA ILE A 132 2.96 -3.04 29.86
C ILE A 132 3.18 -4.56 29.93
N SER A 133 3.85 -5.19 28.96
CA SER A 133 4.07 -6.65 28.98
C SER A 133 5.37 -7.06 28.32
N LYS A 134 6.00 -8.12 28.84
CA LYS A 134 7.21 -8.73 28.26
C LYS A 134 6.99 -9.38 26.90
N HIS A 135 5.74 -9.68 26.53
CA HIS A 135 5.39 -10.22 25.21
C HIS A 135 5.17 -9.07 24.22
N ALA A 136 5.93 -9.08 23.11
CA ALA A 136 5.69 -8.21 21.97
C ALA A 136 4.46 -8.67 21.19
N VAL A 137 3.77 -7.73 20.54
CA VAL A 137 2.68 -8.02 19.61
C VAL A 137 3.21 -7.89 18.18
N PHE A 138 2.70 -8.68 17.25
CA PHE A 138 3.14 -8.63 15.86
C PHE A 138 2.16 -7.82 15.03
N VAL A 139 2.53 -6.60 14.67
CA VAL A 139 1.62 -5.70 13.94
C VAL A 139 1.86 -5.80 12.43
N PRO A 140 0.79 -5.74 11.61
CA PRO A 140 0.94 -5.71 10.16
C PRO A 140 1.54 -4.36 9.72
N THR A 141 2.61 -4.43 8.95
CA THR A 141 3.28 -3.28 8.33
C THR A 141 3.20 -3.43 6.81
N ILE A 142 2.80 -2.36 6.13
CA ILE A 142 2.63 -2.35 4.68
C ILE A 142 3.86 -1.70 4.04
N ASP A 143 4.47 -2.40 3.09
CA ASP A 143 5.48 -1.83 2.21
C ASP A 143 4.78 -1.27 0.95
N PRO A 144 4.83 0.06 0.73
CA PRO A 144 4.19 0.68 -0.41
C PRO A 144 4.78 0.27 -1.76
N ASP A 145 6.05 -0.13 -1.84
CA ASP A 145 6.71 -0.47 -3.11
C ASP A 145 6.22 -1.82 -3.66
N HIS A 146 5.78 -2.70 -2.78
CA HIS A 146 5.33 -4.05 -3.12
C HIS A 146 3.80 -4.22 -3.03
N CYS A 147 3.10 -3.36 -2.30
CA CYS A 147 1.65 -3.45 -2.16
C CYS A 147 0.92 -3.09 -3.46
N THR A 148 0.15 -4.05 -3.99
CA THR A 148 -0.60 -3.86 -5.23
C THR A 148 -1.94 -3.16 -5.06
N GLY A 149 -2.48 -3.14 -3.84
CA GLY A 149 -3.84 -2.67 -3.56
C GLY A 149 -4.94 -3.65 -3.96
N CYS A 150 -4.67 -4.96 -4.04
CA CYS A 150 -5.65 -5.97 -4.49
C CYS A 150 -6.90 -6.11 -3.61
N GLY A 151 -6.82 -5.73 -2.33
CA GLY A 151 -7.97 -5.73 -1.42
C GLY A 151 -8.25 -7.03 -0.67
N MET A 152 -7.50 -8.12 -0.91
CA MET A 152 -7.71 -9.40 -0.20
C MET A 152 -7.66 -9.23 1.33
N CYS A 153 -6.72 -8.43 1.83
CA CYS A 153 -6.63 -8.12 3.26
C CYS A 153 -7.89 -7.42 3.82
N THR A 154 -8.50 -6.51 3.04
CA THR A 154 -9.74 -5.83 3.40
C THR A 154 -10.92 -6.78 3.44
N LYS A 155 -11.03 -7.69 2.46
CA LYS A 155 -12.08 -8.71 2.42
C LYS A 155 -12.01 -9.65 3.62
N SER A 156 -10.81 -10.15 3.91
CA SER A 156 -10.60 -11.17 4.95
C SER A 156 -10.49 -10.61 6.37
N CYS A 157 -10.47 -9.28 6.55
CA CYS A 157 -10.39 -8.70 7.88
C CYS A 157 -11.60 -9.13 8.75
N PRO A 158 -11.39 -9.78 9.91
CA PRO A 158 -12.47 -10.38 10.70
C PRO A 158 -13.28 -9.35 11.51
N THR A 159 -12.87 -8.09 11.54
CA THR A 159 -13.60 -7.02 12.22
C THR A 159 -14.88 -6.68 11.45
N GLU A 160 -15.89 -6.16 12.16
CA GLU A 160 -17.18 -5.77 11.58
C GLU A 160 -16.97 -4.73 10.45
N VAL A 161 -16.27 -3.65 10.79
CA VAL A 161 -15.70 -2.69 9.83
C VAL A 161 -14.22 -3.02 9.67
N SER A 162 -13.75 -3.18 8.42
CA SER A 162 -12.37 -3.59 8.16
C SER A 162 -11.37 -2.61 8.75
N ALA A 163 -10.44 -3.13 9.56
CA ALA A 163 -9.32 -2.37 10.10
C ALA A 163 -8.17 -2.19 9.08
N VAL A 164 -8.28 -2.76 7.88
CA VAL A 164 -7.33 -2.54 6.79
C VAL A 164 -8.09 -2.22 5.51
N ASN A 165 -7.85 -1.05 4.93
CA ASN A 165 -8.58 -0.53 3.77
C ASN A 165 -7.63 -0.15 2.65
N ILE A 166 -8.11 -0.19 1.41
CA ILE A 166 -7.32 0.24 0.24
C ILE A 166 -7.62 1.71 -0.03
N LEU A 167 -6.56 2.50 -0.09
CA LEU A 167 -6.58 3.93 -0.36
C LEU A 167 -5.88 4.25 -1.67
N GLU A 168 -6.11 5.45 -2.20
CA GLU A 168 -5.40 5.94 -3.37
C GLU A 168 -3.95 6.27 -3.00
N ARG A 169 -3.01 5.76 -3.80
CA ARG A 169 -1.57 5.96 -3.54
C ARG A 169 -1.18 7.44 -3.52
N LYS A 170 -1.72 8.24 -4.43
CA LYS A 170 -1.36 9.66 -4.60
C LYS A 170 -1.80 10.53 -3.44
N SER A 171 -2.97 10.25 -2.85
CA SER A 171 -3.49 11.03 -1.72
C SER A 171 -3.00 10.50 -0.36
N PHE A 172 -2.65 9.21 -0.27
CA PHE A 172 -2.19 8.62 1.00
C PHE A 172 -0.67 8.68 1.22
N LEU A 173 0.14 8.45 0.18
CA LEU A 173 1.60 8.38 0.34
C LEU A 173 2.25 9.76 0.29
N GLY A 174 2.96 10.13 1.37
CA GLY A 174 3.77 11.34 1.42
C GLY A 174 5.10 11.21 0.67
N ARG A 175 5.79 12.35 0.50
CA ARG A 175 7.17 12.41 -0.05
C ARG A 175 8.01 13.32 0.83
N ILE A 176 9.20 12.86 1.21
CA ILE A 176 10.22 13.72 1.81
C ILE A 176 10.72 14.65 0.70
N GLY A 177 10.58 15.96 0.86
CA GLY A 177 10.92 16.93 -0.18
C GLY A 177 12.34 16.76 -0.71
N GLU A 178 12.55 17.10 -1.97
CA GLU A 178 13.80 16.94 -2.72
C GLU A 178 15.02 17.60 -2.03
N HIS A 179 14.82 18.65 -1.25
CA HIS A 179 15.87 19.35 -0.51
C HIS A 179 16.39 18.60 0.72
N TYR A 180 15.73 17.54 1.19
CA TYR A 180 16.21 16.73 2.30
C TYR A 180 17.12 15.61 1.82
N ARG A 181 18.39 15.63 2.26
CA ARG A 181 19.37 14.58 1.98
C ARG A 181 19.56 13.67 3.20
N LEU A 182 19.37 12.37 3.01
CA LEU A 182 19.54 11.34 4.04
C LEU A 182 20.94 10.75 3.95
N SER A 183 21.82 10.99 4.93
CA SER A 183 23.23 10.59 4.88
C SER A 183 23.48 9.09 4.66
N TRP A 184 22.50 8.23 5.00
CA TRP A 184 22.59 6.77 4.86
C TRP A 184 22.04 6.23 3.52
N LYS A 185 21.54 7.07 2.60
CA LYS A 185 21.14 6.63 1.25
C LYS A 185 22.17 7.05 0.21
N THR A 186 22.70 6.08 -0.54
CA THR A 186 23.84 6.27 -1.46
C THR A 186 23.48 6.96 -2.78
N ASN A 187 22.24 6.89 -3.25
CA ASN A 187 21.85 7.33 -4.59
C ASN A 187 20.69 8.33 -4.54
N GLN A 188 20.99 9.57 -4.15
CA GLN A 188 20.01 10.67 -4.06
C GLN A 188 20.30 11.74 -5.11
N PRO A 189 19.27 12.26 -5.82
CA PRO A 189 19.47 13.33 -6.80
C PRO A 189 20.11 14.56 -6.14
N TYR A 190 21.10 15.15 -6.82
CA TYR A 190 21.84 16.31 -6.33
C TYR A 190 21.08 17.59 -6.66
N HIS A 191 20.71 18.37 -5.65
CA HIS A 191 20.14 19.71 -5.84
C HIS A 191 21.26 20.77 -5.80
N PRO A 192 21.42 21.60 -6.85
CA PRO A 192 22.57 22.49 -7.01
C PRO A 192 22.67 23.66 -6.01
N HIS A 193 21.68 23.86 -5.14
CA HIS A 193 21.62 24.97 -4.19
C HIS A 193 22.05 24.61 -2.75
N ILE A 194 22.40 23.35 -2.49
CA ILE A 194 23.03 22.94 -1.23
C ILE A 194 24.49 22.61 -1.56
N PRO A 195 25.47 23.47 -1.18
CA PRO A 195 26.86 23.16 -1.46
C PRO A 195 27.19 21.82 -0.82
N ALA A 196 27.63 20.87 -1.64
CA ALA A 196 28.31 19.68 -1.14
C ALA A 196 29.55 20.18 -0.38
N LYS A 197 29.45 20.36 0.94
CA LYS A 197 30.65 20.41 1.76
C LYS A 197 31.38 19.12 1.47
N ASP A 198 32.60 19.27 0.99
CA ASP A 198 33.46 18.24 0.44
C ASP A 198 33.29 16.93 1.21
N ALA A 199 32.95 15.86 0.48
CA ALA A 199 32.86 14.53 1.04
C ALA A 199 34.23 14.17 1.61
N ALA A 200 34.43 14.38 2.90
CA ALA A 200 35.58 13.86 3.60
C ALA A 200 35.56 12.32 3.46
N PRO A 201 36.73 11.68 3.30
CA PRO A 201 36.82 10.23 3.18
C PRO A 201 36.08 9.58 4.35
N GLN A 202 35.24 8.60 4.04
CA GLN A 202 34.46 7.86 5.03
C GLN A 202 35.43 7.13 5.98
N THR A 203 35.67 7.71 7.15
CA THR A 203 36.23 6.97 8.28
C THR A 203 35.13 6.06 8.83
N ALA A 204 35.51 4.83 9.19
CA ALA A 204 34.64 3.81 9.78
C ALA A 204 33.71 4.40 10.88
N PRO A 205 32.49 3.86 11.04
CA PRO A 205 31.52 4.42 11.96
C PRO A 205 32.07 4.43 13.39
N VAL A 206 32.27 5.63 13.93
CA VAL A 206 32.52 5.84 15.34
C VAL A 206 31.21 5.55 16.07
N ALA A 207 31.25 4.65 17.06
CA ALA A 207 30.12 4.39 17.94
C ALA A 207 29.60 5.72 18.52
N PRO A 208 28.28 5.93 18.67
CA PRO A 208 27.75 7.17 19.21
C PRO A 208 28.33 7.39 20.61
N ALA A 209 29.18 8.41 20.76
CA ALA A 209 29.67 8.89 22.04
C ALA A 209 28.51 9.55 22.77
N GLY A 210 27.75 8.75 23.52
CA GLY A 210 26.64 9.30 24.28
C GLY A 210 25.62 8.32 24.84
N LEU A 211 26.03 7.11 25.24
CA LEU A 211 25.14 6.17 25.92
C LEU A 211 25.61 5.73 27.31
N ASP A 212 26.77 6.21 27.77
CA ASP A 212 27.35 5.76 29.05
C ASP A 212 26.74 6.46 30.29
N TYR A 213 26.03 7.58 30.12
CA TYR A 213 25.45 8.33 31.24
C TYR A 213 24.02 7.90 31.64
N LEU A 214 23.37 6.99 30.90
CA LEU A 214 21.99 6.57 31.20
C LEU A 214 21.90 5.22 31.92
N ASN A 215 23.02 4.52 32.14
CA ASN A 215 23.03 3.17 32.73
C ASN A 215 24.06 2.97 33.86
N SER A 216 24.68 4.02 34.39
CA SER A 216 25.52 3.92 35.58
C SER A 216 24.71 4.28 36.83
N GLU A 217 24.37 3.29 37.65
CA GLU A 217 23.77 3.43 38.98
C GLU A 217 24.77 4.00 39.99
N GLU A 218 25.29 5.21 39.78
CA GLU A 218 26.10 5.92 40.77
C GLU A 218 25.69 7.39 40.83
N GLY A 219 25.07 7.77 41.97
CA GLY A 219 25.15 9.15 42.46
C GLY A 219 23.85 9.88 42.73
N LEU A 220 23.01 9.36 43.64
CA LEU A 220 22.45 10.10 44.79
C LEU A 220 21.80 9.14 45.79
#